data_AF-A0A3F3PJH1-F1
#
_entry.id   AF-A0A3F3PJH1-F1
#
_cell.length_a   1.000
_cell.length_b   1.000
_cell.length_c   1.000
_cell.angle_alpha   90.00
_cell.angle_beta   90.00
_cell.angle_gamma   90.00
#
_symmetry.space_group_name_H-M   'P 1'
#
loop_
_entity.id
_entity.type
_entity.pdbx_description
1 polymer ?
#
loop_
_entity_poly.entity_id
_entity_poly.type
_entity_poly.pdbx_seq_one_letter_code
_entity_poly.pdbx_strand_id
1 'polypeptide(L)'
;MAQEARRLLPAKEAPRRLELSPAKPRMRRRNVACRHCRKLHVKCVGSPCCNACNKLGIRCEPHPDRRRKERLHDVEAKLNDAEAKRRDAEAKLHDAEAKRRDAEAKLRDAEAKLRDAEAKLHDAEAKLRDAEAKVHDAEAKRRDAELLYEIYKPTGQMMSVI
;
A
#
# COMPACT_ATOMS: atom_id res chain seq x y z
N MET A 1 -33.34 -9.52 -24.34
CA MET A 1 -31.92 -9.30 -23.97
C MET A 1 -31.83 -9.41 -22.46
N ALA A 2 -31.59 -10.62 -21.96
CA ALA A 2 -31.70 -10.97 -20.54
C ALA A 2 -30.52 -10.42 -19.73
N GLN A 3 -30.83 -9.79 -18.60
CA GLN A 3 -29.87 -9.41 -17.57
C GLN A 3 -29.60 -10.63 -16.68
N GLU A 4 -28.47 -11.30 -16.86
CA GLU A 4 -28.00 -12.33 -15.94
C GLU A 4 -27.27 -11.71 -14.75
N ALA A 5 -27.95 -11.65 -13.61
CA ALA A 5 -27.36 -11.34 -12.32
C ALA A 5 -26.43 -12.49 -11.88
N ARG A 6 -25.12 -12.24 -11.88
CA ARG A 6 -24.12 -13.16 -11.30
C ARG A 6 -24.35 -13.29 -9.79
N ARG A 7 -24.91 -14.43 -9.37
CA ARG A 7 -24.98 -14.84 -7.96
C ARG A 7 -23.59 -15.17 -7.43
N LEU A 8 -23.14 -14.46 -6.40
CA LEU A 8 -21.94 -14.78 -5.62
C LEU A 8 -22.21 -16.05 -4.79
N LEU A 9 -21.40 -17.09 -4.97
CA LEU A 9 -21.45 -18.31 -4.17
C LEU A 9 -20.77 -18.09 -2.79
N PRO A 10 -21.28 -18.70 -1.70
CA PRO A 10 -20.73 -18.51 -0.36
C PRO A 10 -19.39 -19.24 -0.19
N ALA A 11 -18.54 -18.65 0.64
CA ALA A 11 -17.21 -19.14 1.03
C ALA A 11 -17.29 -20.57 1.57
N LYS A 12 -16.77 -21.53 0.80
CA LYS A 12 -16.60 -22.91 1.23
C LYS A 12 -15.46 -22.99 2.24
N GLU A 13 -15.85 -23.24 3.49
CA GLU A 13 -15.18 -24.03 4.54
C GLU A 13 -13.65 -24.13 4.50
N ALA A 14 -13.02 -23.61 5.55
CA ALA A 14 -11.62 -23.83 5.88
C ALA A 14 -11.28 -25.34 5.87
N PRO A 15 -10.09 -25.75 5.36
CA PRO A 15 -9.72 -27.14 5.35
C PRO A 15 -9.63 -27.66 6.79
N ARG A 16 -10.39 -28.72 7.06
CA ARG A 16 -10.41 -29.46 8.32
C ARG A 16 -8.97 -29.76 8.75
N ARG A 17 -8.65 -29.37 9.99
CA ARG A 17 -7.42 -29.69 10.70
C ARG A 17 -7.20 -31.20 10.60
N LEU A 18 -6.17 -31.62 9.85
CA LEU A 18 -5.69 -32.99 9.83
C LEU A 18 -5.19 -33.32 11.25
N GLU A 19 -6.03 -33.96 12.05
CA GLU A 19 -5.65 -34.57 13.32
C GLU A 19 -4.69 -35.73 12.99
N LEU A 20 -3.38 -35.44 12.98
CA LEU A 20 -2.36 -36.48 12.91
C LEU A 20 -2.45 -37.31 14.19
N SER A 21 -2.96 -38.54 14.05
CA SER A 21 -2.93 -39.54 15.12
C SER A 21 -1.51 -39.71 15.67
N PRO A 22 -1.30 -39.94 16.98
CA PRO A 22 0.02 -40.07 17.54
C PRO A 22 0.70 -41.33 16.99
N ALA A 23 1.63 -41.13 16.06
CA ALA A 23 2.46 -42.19 15.53
C ALA A 23 3.20 -42.88 16.69
N LYS A 24 3.05 -44.21 16.81
CA LYS A 24 3.82 -45.05 17.75
C LYS A 24 5.28 -44.60 17.73
N PRO A 25 5.95 -44.37 18.88
CA PRO A 25 7.32 -43.89 18.89
C PRO A 25 8.21 -44.96 18.23
N ARG A 26 8.53 -44.75 16.95
CA ARG A 26 9.52 -45.56 16.24
C ARG A 26 10.80 -45.48 17.07
N MET A 27 11.22 -46.60 17.65
CA MET A 27 12.49 -46.67 18.37
C MET A 27 13.59 -46.21 17.41
N ARG A 28 14.05 -44.97 17.60
CA ARG A 28 15.14 -44.41 16.81
C ARG A 28 16.39 -45.21 17.16
N ARG A 29 16.86 -46.04 16.22
CA ARG A 29 18.24 -46.55 16.29
C ARG A 29 19.15 -45.35 16.46
N ARG A 30 19.94 -45.34 17.54
CA ARG A 30 20.90 -44.27 17.78
C ARG A 30 22.01 -44.44 16.75
N ASN A 31 22.06 -43.55 15.75
CA ASN A 31 23.10 -43.55 14.72
C ASN A 31 24.45 -43.05 15.25
N VAL A 32 24.56 -42.80 16.56
CA VAL A 32 25.76 -42.27 17.22
C VAL A 32 26.15 -43.22 18.35
N ALA A 33 27.41 -43.63 18.36
CA ALA A 33 27.98 -44.43 19.46
C ALA A 33 27.88 -43.68 20.79
N CYS A 34 27.76 -44.43 21.90
CA CYS A 34 27.83 -43.82 23.22
C CYS A 34 29.23 -43.23 23.49
N ARG A 35 29.32 -42.32 24.46
CA ARG A 35 30.60 -41.70 24.87
C ARG A 35 31.66 -42.74 25.23
N HIS A 36 31.25 -43.83 25.88
CA HIS A 36 32.15 -44.90 26.32
C HIS A 36 32.73 -45.71 25.15
N CYS A 37 31.87 -46.28 24.29
CA CYS A 37 32.32 -47.05 23.14
C CYS A 37 33.13 -46.21 22.14
N ARG A 38 32.81 -44.90 22.01
CA ARG A 38 33.59 -43.99 21.18
C ARG A 38 34.98 -43.71 21.76
N LYS A 39 35.12 -43.57 23.07
CA LYS A 39 36.44 -43.41 23.73
C LYS A 39 37.31 -44.66 23.58
N LEU A 40 36.70 -45.84 23.64
CA LEU A 40 37.40 -47.13 23.51
C LEU A 40 37.58 -47.59 22.06
N HIS A 41 37.08 -46.83 21.08
CA HIS A 41 37.06 -47.23 19.66
C HIS A 41 36.47 -48.63 19.39
N VAL A 42 35.42 -49.00 20.13
CA VAL A 42 34.71 -50.29 19.98
C VAL A 42 33.32 -50.13 19.37
N LYS A 43 32.80 -51.22 18.78
CA LYS A 43 31.48 -51.21 18.13
C LYS A 43 30.36 -51.00 19.16
N CYS A 44 29.58 -49.95 18.97
CA CYS A 44 28.43 -49.63 19.82
C CYS A 44 27.15 -50.23 19.23
N VAL A 45 26.71 -51.38 19.76
CA VAL A 45 25.49 -52.08 19.32
C VAL A 45 24.56 -52.33 20.52
N GLY A 46 23.25 -52.13 20.34
CA GLY A 46 22.22 -52.40 21.35
C GLY A 46 21.18 -51.26 21.45
N SER A 47 19.98 -51.58 21.94
CA SER A 47 18.88 -50.66 22.21
C SER A 47 18.11 -51.17 23.43
N PRO A 48 17.78 -50.34 24.43
CA PRO A 48 17.96 -48.88 24.52
C PRO A 48 19.37 -48.44 24.95
N CYS A 49 20.19 -49.35 25.50
CA CYS A 49 21.60 -49.15 25.83
C CYS A 49 22.48 -50.08 24.98
N CYS A 50 23.75 -49.75 24.80
CA CYS A 50 24.67 -50.63 24.09
C CYS A 50 25.10 -51.81 24.97
N ASN A 51 25.38 -52.95 24.34
CA ASN A 51 25.73 -54.20 25.00
C ASN A 51 26.97 -54.07 25.90
N ALA A 52 27.94 -53.25 25.51
CA ALA A 52 29.15 -52.99 26.31
C ALA A 52 28.83 -52.26 27.61
N CYS A 53 28.07 -51.15 27.54
CA CYS A 53 27.65 -50.43 28.74
C CYS A 53 26.70 -51.27 29.62
N ASN A 54 25.84 -52.08 29.01
CA ASN A 54 24.92 -52.95 29.75
C ASN A 54 25.67 -54.02 30.55
N LYS A 55 26.68 -54.68 29.95
CA LYS A 55 27.53 -55.65 30.64
C LYS A 55 28.36 -55.04 31.77
N LEU A 56 28.82 -53.80 31.60
CA LEU A 56 29.63 -53.09 32.58
C LEU A 56 28.79 -52.37 33.66
N GLY A 57 27.46 -52.40 33.57
CA GLY A 57 26.57 -51.70 34.52
C GLY A 57 26.72 -50.16 34.50
N ILE A 58 27.32 -49.59 33.44
CA ILE A 58 27.58 -48.14 33.34
C ILE A 58 26.50 -47.40 32.54
N ARG A 59 26.32 -46.12 32.84
CA ARG A 59 25.35 -45.27 32.13
C ARG A 59 25.73 -45.09 30.65
N CYS A 60 24.82 -45.48 29.75
CA CYS A 60 25.02 -45.40 28.30
C CYS A 60 24.54 -44.05 27.73
N GLU A 61 25.41 -43.03 27.72
CA GLU A 61 25.11 -41.71 27.15
C GLU A 61 25.55 -41.59 25.68
N PRO A 62 24.69 -41.11 24.75
CA PRO A 62 25.09 -40.80 23.38
C PRO A 62 26.21 -39.76 23.33
N HIS A 63 27.16 -39.90 22.38
CA HIS A 63 28.14 -38.86 22.15
C HIS A 63 27.49 -37.61 21.53
N PRO A 64 27.81 -36.38 21.98
CA PRO A 64 27.27 -35.16 21.36
C PRO A 64 27.70 -35.05 19.90
N ASP A 65 26.74 -34.80 19.01
CA ASP A 65 27.01 -34.51 17.59
C ASP A 65 27.18 -32.99 17.41
N ARG A 66 28.42 -32.51 17.56
CA ARG A 66 28.76 -31.09 17.40
C ARG A 66 28.38 -30.55 16.02
N ARG A 67 28.59 -31.33 14.95
CA ARG A 67 28.20 -30.94 13.58
C ARG A 67 26.70 -30.76 13.42
N ARG A 68 25.88 -31.59 14.08
CA ARG A 68 24.43 -31.37 14.09
C ARG A 68 24.06 -30.10 14.84
N LYS A 69 24.71 -29.82 15.97
CA LYS A 69 24.49 -28.60 16.75
C LYS A 69 24.87 -27.34 15.97
N GLU A 70 26.04 -27.34 15.33
CA GLU A 70 26.51 -26.25 14.45
C GLU A 70 25.54 -26.01 13.31
N ARG A 71 25.11 -27.06 12.61
CA ARG A 71 24.09 -26.94 11.54
C ARG A 71 22.77 -26.34 12.01
N LEU A 72 22.34 -26.64 13.24
CA LEU A 72 21.13 -26.04 13.80
C LEU A 72 21.33 -24.55 14.08
N HIS A 73 22.48 -24.16 14.64
CA HIS A 73 22.82 -22.75 14.84
C HIS A 73 22.93 -21.98 13.52
N ASP A 74 23.52 -22.57 12.48
CA ASP A 74 23.59 -21.93 11.15
C ASP A 74 22.20 -21.70 10.56
N VAL A 75 21.29 -22.67 10.72
CA VAL A 75 19.90 -22.53 10.25
C VAL A 75 19.17 -21.45 11.06
N GLU A 76 19.34 -21.43 12.38
CA GLU A 76 18.77 -20.41 13.27
C GLU A 76 19.27 -19.00 12.91
N ALA A 77 20.58 -18.84 12.68
CA ALA A 77 21.16 -17.58 12.24
C ALA A 77 20.57 -17.11 10.89
N LYS A 78 20.41 -18.03 9.92
CA LYS A 78 19.79 -17.72 8.64
C LYS A 78 18.31 -17.33 8.76
N LEU A 79 17.57 -17.97 9.67
CA LEU A 79 16.18 -17.59 9.93
C LEU A 79 16.08 -16.20 10.55
N ASN A 80 16.96 -15.87 11.50
CA ASN A 80 16.99 -14.54 12.11
C ASN A 80 17.36 -13.45 11.07
N ASP A 81 18.32 -13.69 10.20
CA ASP A 81 18.68 -12.78 9.09
C ASP A 81 17.51 -12.58 8.12
N ALA A 82 16.81 -13.67 7.76
CA ALA A 82 15.62 -13.59 6.92
C ALA A 82 14.49 -12.79 7.58
N GLU A 83 14.28 -12.96 8.88
CA GLU A 83 13.28 -12.19 9.63
C GLU A 83 13.64 -10.70 9.71
N ALA A 84 14.91 -10.36 9.95
CA ALA A 84 15.39 -8.99 9.94
C ALA A 84 15.16 -8.31 8.58
N LYS A 85 15.49 -9.00 7.47
CA LYS A 85 15.23 -8.51 6.11
C LYS A 85 13.74 -8.31 5.84
N ARG A 86 12.88 -9.21 6.32
CA ARG A 86 11.42 -9.06 6.19
C ARG A 86 10.95 -7.79 6.91
N ARG A 87 11.41 -7.55 8.14
CA ARG A 87 11.03 -6.36 8.93
C ARG A 87 11.49 -5.05 8.24
N ASP A 88 12.70 -5.03 7.69
CA ASP A 88 13.20 -3.88 6.92
C ASP A 88 12.36 -3.61 5.66
N ALA A 89 11.99 -4.67 4.92
CA ALA A 89 11.11 -4.53 3.76
C ALA A 89 9.71 -4.00 4.14
N GLU A 90 9.15 -4.48 5.26
CA GLU A 90 7.86 -4.01 5.78
C GLU A 90 7.90 -2.53 6.18
N ALA A 91 8.97 -2.09 6.86
CA ALA A 91 9.18 -0.67 7.19
C ALA A 91 9.24 0.21 5.93
N LYS A 92 9.99 -0.22 4.90
CA LYS A 92 10.08 0.49 3.61
C LYS A 92 8.74 0.59 2.90
N LEU A 93 7.91 -0.44 2.98
CA LEU A 93 6.55 -0.42 2.40
C LEU A 93 5.66 0.60 3.13
N HIS A 94 5.71 0.64 4.45
CA HIS A 94 4.97 1.64 5.24
C HIS A 94 5.40 3.06 4.91
N ASP A 95 6.70 3.33 4.79
CA ASP A 95 7.21 4.65 4.39
C ASP A 95 6.75 5.04 2.99
N ALA A 96 6.78 4.11 2.04
CA ALA A 96 6.30 4.34 0.68
C ALA A 96 4.79 4.65 0.65
N GLU A 97 4.00 3.94 1.45
CA GLU A 97 2.56 4.19 1.57
C GLU A 97 2.28 5.57 2.16
N ALA A 98 3.00 5.97 3.21
CA ALA A 98 2.88 7.30 3.81
C ALA A 98 3.19 8.41 2.80
N LYS A 99 4.28 8.28 2.03
CA LYS A 99 4.63 9.23 0.96
C LYS A 99 3.56 9.30 -0.13
N ARG A 100 2.97 8.16 -0.52
CA ARG A 100 1.87 8.13 -1.49
C ARG A 100 0.65 8.90 -0.98
N ARG A 101 0.27 8.70 0.28
CA ARG A 101 -0.87 9.41 0.90
C ARG A 101 -0.64 10.92 0.97
N ASP A 102 0.58 11.36 1.31
CA ASP A 102 0.94 12.78 1.29
C ASP A 102 0.86 13.39 -0.11
N ALA A 103 1.37 12.68 -1.13
CA ALA A 103 1.26 13.12 -2.52
C ALA A 103 -0.20 13.22 -2.99
N GLU A 104 -1.05 12.26 -2.62
CA GLU A 104 -2.48 12.29 -2.94
C GLU A 104 -3.19 13.48 -2.28
N ALA A 105 -2.87 13.78 -1.01
CA ALA A 105 -3.42 14.94 -0.32
C ALA A 105 -3.02 16.26 -1.00
N LYS A 106 -1.76 16.39 -1.43
CA LYS A 106 -1.28 17.56 -2.18
C LYS A 106 -1.98 17.72 -3.53
N LEU A 107 -2.23 16.63 -4.25
CA LEU A 107 -2.98 16.66 -5.50
C LEU A 107 -4.42 17.16 -5.29
N ARG A 108 -5.11 16.66 -4.26
CA ARG A 108 -6.47 17.12 -3.93
C ARG A 108 -6.53 18.60 -3.58
N ASP A 109 -5.55 19.11 -2.83
CA ASP A 109 -5.44 20.54 -2.50
C ASP A 109 -5.20 21.39 -3.77
N ALA A 110 -4.34 20.93 -4.67
CA ALA A 110 -4.11 21.59 -5.95
C ALA A 110 -5.37 21.61 -6.84
N GLU A 111 -6.12 20.50 -6.91
CA GLU A 111 -7.39 20.42 -7.63
C GLU A 111 -8.44 21.37 -7.05
N ALA A 112 -8.54 21.49 -5.74
CA ALA A 112 -9.44 22.44 -5.09
C ALA A 112 -9.09 23.90 -5.44
N LYS A 113 -7.80 24.25 -5.39
CA LYS A 113 -7.31 25.59 -5.77
C LYS A 113 -7.58 25.92 -7.24
N LEU A 114 -7.48 24.94 -8.14
CA LEU A 114 -7.81 25.13 -9.55
C LEU A 114 -9.31 25.42 -9.73
N ARG A 115 -10.19 24.67 -9.07
CA ARG A 115 -11.64 24.91 -9.12
C ARG A 115 -12.02 26.30 -8.59
N ASP A 116 -11.39 26.73 -7.50
CA ASP A 116 -11.60 28.07 -6.95
C ASP A 116 -11.14 29.17 -7.93
N ALA A 117 -10.04 28.95 -8.64
CA ALA A 117 -9.55 29.87 -9.66
C ALA A 117 -10.48 29.92 -10.88
N GLU A 118 -10.98 28.77 -11.34
CA GLU A 118 -11.96 28.67 -12.42
C GLU A 118 -13.26 29.41 -12.08
N ALA A 119 -13.78 29.24 -10.86
CA ALA A 119 -14.95 29.96 -10.39
C ALA A 119 -14.74 31.48 -10.41
N LYS A 120 -13.58 31.96 -9.94
CA LYS A 120 -13.23 33.40 -9.98
C LYS A 120 -13.12 33.94 -11.40
N LEU A 121 -12.61 33.15 -12.34
CA LEU A 121 -12.55 33.53 -13.75
C LEU A 121 -13.96 33.69 -14.33
N HIS A 122 -14.86 32.73 -14.08
CA HIS A 122 -16.25 32.85 -14.53
C HIS A 122 -16.97 34.07 -13.95
N ASP A 123 -16.75 34.38 -12.67
CA ASP A 123 -17.31 35.59 -12.05
C ASP A 123 -16.77 36.88 -12.71
N ALA A 124 -15.48 36.89 -13.06
CA ALA A 124 -14.86 38.03 -13.75
C ALA A 124 -15.40 38.18 -15.18
N GLU A 125 -15.57 37.08 -15.92
CA GLU A 125 -16.18 37.07 -17.25
C GLU A 125 -17.61 37.59 -17.23
N ALA A 126 -18.41 37.19 -16.23
CA ALA A 126 -19.78 37.69 -16.07
C ALA A 126 -19.81 39.21 -15.83
N LYS A 127 -18.94 39.71 -14.94
CA LYS A 127 -18.82 41.16 -14.67
C LYS A 127 -18.39 41.95 -15.91
N LEU A 128 -17.51 41.37 -16.74
CA LEU A 128 -17.07 42.00 -17.98
C LEU A 128 -18.21 42.12 -18.99
N ARG A 129 -19.01 41.05 -19.16
CA ARG A 129 -20.21 41.09 -20.02
C ARG A 129 -21.24 42.13 -19.54
N ASP A 130 -21.46 42.23 -18.24
CA ASP A 130 -22.36 43.25 -17.66
C ASP A 130 -21.85 44.68 -17.94
N ALA A 131 -20.53 44.89 -17.87
CA ALA A 131 -19.93 46.18 -18.18
C ALA A 131 -20.06 46.51 -19.68
N GLU A 132 -19.82 45.55 -20.57
CA GLU A 132 -20.01 45.71 -22.02
C GLU A 132 -21.47 46.06 -22.36
N ALA A 133 -22.44 45.40 -21.73
CA ALA A 133 -23.86 45.71 -21.92
C ALA A 133 -24.21 47.15 -21.50
N LYS A 134 -23.66 47.62 -20.37
CA LYS A 134 -23.84 49.00 -19.91
C LYS A 134 -23.22 50.03 -20.86
N VAL A 135 -22.06 49.73 -21.44
CA VAL A 135 -21.42 50.59 -22.44
C VAL A 135 -22.31 50.68 -23.68
N HIS A 136 -22.82 49.56 -24.19
CA HIS A 136 -23.72 49.55 -25.33
C HIS A 136 -25.02 50.33 -25.08
N ASP A 137 -25.63 50.20 -23.90
CA ASP A 137 -26.82 51.00 -23.53
C ASP A 137 -26.51 52.51 -23.49
N ALA A 138 -25.37 52.90 -22.93
CA ALA A 138 -24.94 54.29 -22.91
C ALA A 138 -24.66 54.86 -24.32
N GLU A 139 -24.07 54.06 -25.20
CA GLU A 139 -23.86 54.43 -26.61
C GLU A 139 -25.18 54.60 -27.36
N ALA A 140 -26.15 53.71 -27.15
CA ALA A 140 -27.48 53.83 -27.74
C ALA A 140 -28.17 55.12 -27.31
N LYS A 141 -28.20 55.41 -26.00
CA LYS A 141 -28.76 56.65 -25.45
C LYS A 141 -28.07 57.90 -26.01
N ARG A 142 -26.75 57.86 -26.20
CA ARG A 142 -26.01 58.97 -26.81
C ARG A 142 -26.46 59.20 -28.26
N ARG A 143 -26.61 58.13 -29.05
CA ARG A 143 -27.11 58.23 -30.44
C ARG A 143 -28.53 58.77 -30.50
N ASP A 144 -29.41 58.30 -29.61
CA ASP A 144 -30.79 58.80 -29.54
C ASP A 144 -30.84 60.30 -29.20
N ALA A 145 -30.02 60.74 -28.25
CA ALA A 145 -29.89 62.16 -27.90
C ALA A 145 -29.32 63.01 -29.05
N GLU A 146 -28.36 62.49 -29.80
CA GLU A 146 -27.78 63.14 -30.98
C GLU A 146 -28.82 63.28 -32.11
N LEU A 147 -29.61 62.24 -32.37
CA LEU A 147 -30.72 62.30 -33.33
C LEU A 147 -31.78 63.32 -32.93
N LEU A 148 -32.16 63.34 -31.64
CA LEU A 148 -33.07 64.35 -31.09
C LEU A 148 -32.51 65.76 -31.29
N TYR A 149 -31.23 65.97 -30.97
CA TYR A 149 -30.59 67.27 -31.17
C TYR A 149 -30.62 67.71 -32.64
N GLU A 150 -30.35 66.80 -33.58
CA GLU A 150 -30.34 67.13 -35.00
C GLU A 150 -31.76 67.41 -35.56
N ILE A 151 -32.81 66.75 -35.03
CA ILE A 151 -34.21 67.03 -35.37
C ILE A 151 -34.67 68.40 -34.83
N TYR A 152 -34.26 68.74 -33.60
CA TYR A 152 -34.69 69.96 -32.91
C TYR A 152 -33.72 71.14 -33.07
N LYS A 153 -32.68 70.99 -33.89
CA LYS A 153 -31.69 72.05 -34.15
C LYS A 153 -32.40 73.27 -34.70
N PRO A 154 -32.40 74.42 -34.00
CA PRO A 154 -32.94 75.65 -34.57
C PRO A 154 -32.03 76.01 -35.73
N THR A 155 -32.57 76.06 -36.95
CA THR A 155 -31.85 76.60 -38.09
C THR A 155 -31.51 78.05 -37.77
N GLY A 156 -30.24 78.28 -37.41
CA GLY A 156 -29.67 79.61 -37.28
C GLY A 156 -29.56 80.27 -38.65
N GLN A 157 -30.70 80.67 -39.21
CA GLN A 157 -30.82 81.69 -40.24
C GLN A 157 -31.91 82.67 -39.81
N MET A 158 -31.60 83.44 -38.76
CA MET A 158 -32.02 84.83 -38.69
C MET A 158 -30.82 85.69 -39.09
N MET A 159 -31.11 86.81 -39.75
CA MET A 159 -30.23 87.89 -40.26
C MET A 159 -29.88 87.72 -41.75
N SER A 160 -30.23 88.62 -42.68
CA SER A 160 -30.69 90.00 -42.56
C SER A 160 -31.64 90.38 -43.71
N VAL A 161 -32.79 90.95 -43.35
CA VAL A 161 -33.54 91.86 -44.23
C VAL A 161 -32.74 93.15 -44.32
N ILE A 162 -32.19 93.46 -45.50
CA ILE A 162 -31.92 94.82 -45.97
C ILE A 162 -32.66 94.94 -47.30
#